data_AF-A0A0J6TCI4-F1
#
_entry.id   AF-A0A0J6TCI4-F1
#
_cell.length_a   1.000
_cell.length_b   1.000
_cell.length_c   1.000
_cell.angle_alpha   90.00
_cell.angle_beta   90.00
_cell.angle_gamma   90.00
#
_symmetry.space_group_name_H-M   'P 1'
#
loop_
_entity.id
_entity.type
_entity.pdbx_description
1 polymer ?
#
loop_
_entity_poly.entity_id
_entity_poly.type
_entity_poly.pdbx_seq_one_letter_code
_entity_poly.pdbx_strand_id
1 'polypeptide(L)'
;MTTPADEAPVVELGLGGFLRIGRARIAVAEIFALLRAIAQTRSVQGAAVEIGLSYRAVWERVRALEADIGHQLVRKTRGHGTTLTETGAALHDALSGAAEGLSLPLAREARVMQARLAPLLTVSRRLGLAASHDPLLMEVLAEWSGAEVAVMGSRDAVIRLMDGRADAAGFHCGAIGPAAAGPPFSDLVADPAFRVRSLFEREQGFLVAPGNPLALRSPADLRLTKARFVNRQKGSGTRAWFDRLLTETGIRPDEIVGYDLEEFTHQAVAAVIASGAADAGLGARAAAERFGLGFISVGWEVYCLAASASLPGEGLDRVQAMLGTRVGAVPGYRLPG
;
A
#
# COMPACT_ATOMS: atom_id res chain seq x y z
N MET A 1 28.30 14.95 -25.67
CA MET A 1 26.84 14.76 -25.80
C MET A 1 26.43 13.75 -24.75
N THR A 2 25.94 14.22 -23.61
CA THR A 2 25.35 13.40 -22.56
C THR A 2 23.99 12.92 -23.04
N THR A 3 23.83 11.60 -23.15
CA THR A 3 22.55 10.91 -23.36
C THR A 3 21.52 11.48 -22.37
N PRO A 4 20.31 11.87 -22.78
CA PRO A 4 19.28 12.21 -21.82
C PRO A 4 19.00 10.93 -21.02
N ALA A 5 19.05 11.04 -19.69
CA ALA A 5 18.80 9.92 -18.81
C ALA A 5 17.40 9.35 -19.09
N ASP A 6 17.35 8.02 -19.12
CA ASP A 6 16.17 7.16 -19.28
C ASP A 6 15.27 7.23 -18.03
N GLU A 7 15.01 8.45 -17.54
CA GLU A 7 14.28 8.71 -16.31
C GLU A 7 12.78 8.69 -16.57
N ALA A 8 12.09 7.78 -15.88
CA ALA A 8 10.63 7.69 -15.85
C ALA A 8 9.99 9.08 -15.69
N PRO A 9 8.94 9.43 -16.46
CA PRO A 9 8.37 10.77 -16.40
C PRO A 9 7.82 11.02 -15.00
N VAL A 10 8.30 12.04 -14.29
CA VAL A 10 7.73 12.39 -12.99
C VAL A 10 6.45 13.20 -13.25
N VAL A 11 5.31 12.66 -12.84
CA VAL A 11 4.02 13.36 -12.90
C VAL A 11 3.63 13.74 -11.48
N GLU A 12 3.46 15.04 -11.25
CA GLU A 12 2.87 15.58 -10.03
C GLU A 12 1.49 16.15 -10.35
N LEU A 13 0.50 15.83 -9.53
CA LEU A 13 -0.85 16.40 -9.63
C LEU A 13 -1.14 17.27 -8.41
N GLY A 14 -1.54 18.50 -8.68
CA GLY A 14 -1.99 19.46 -7.67
C GLY A 14 -3.45 19.86 -7.91
N LEU A 15 -4.06 20.43 -6.88
CA LEU A 15 -5.41 20.99 -6.97
C LEU A 15 -5.38 22.37 -7.62
N GLY A 16 -5.76 22.42 -8.90
CA GLY A 16 -6.29 23.62 -9.53
C GLY A 16 -7.80 23.71 -9.30
N GLY A 17 -8.34 24.92 -9.13
CA GLY A 17 -9.78 25.08 -8.92
C GLY A 17 -10.17 26.47 -8.47
N PHE A 18 -11.47 26.69 -8.28
CA PHE A 18 -12.00 27.94 -7.74
C PHE A 18 -12.95 27.69 -6.57
N LEU A 19 -12.85 28.53 -5.55
CA LEU A 19 -13.88 28.69 -4.53
C LEU A 19 -14.91 29.71 -5.04
N ARG A 20 -16.18 29.42 -4.78
CA ARG A 20 -17.25 30.41 -4.96
C ARG A 20 -17.82 30.78 -3.60
N ILE A 21 -17.54 32.01 -3.16
CA ILE A 21 -18.04 32.58 -1.91
C ILE A 21 -18.96 33.74 -2.31
N GLY A 22 -20.27 33.55 -2.14
CA GLY A 22 -21.26 34.48 -2.69
C GLY A 22 -21.15 34.57 -4.22
N ARG A 23 -20.82 35.78 -4.72
CA ARG A 23 -20.58 36.06 -6.15
C ARG A 23 -19.10 36.01 -6.55
N ALA A 24 -18.19 35.98 -5.59
CA ALA A 24 -16.76 35.93 -5.87
C ALA A 24 -16.36 34.54 -6.38
N ARG A 25 -15.45 34.51 -7.36
CA ARG A 25 -14.85 33.30 -7.90
C ARG A 25 -13.34 33.42 -7.76
N ILE A 26 -12.73 32.59 -6.93
CA ILE A 26 -11.35 32.81 -6.50
C ILE A 26 -10.53 31.53 -6.67
N ALA A 27 -9.34 31.64 -7.26
CA ALA A 27 -8.47 30.49 -7.50
C ALA A 27 -7.95 29.90 -6.18
N VAL A 28 -8.18 28.60 -5.96
CA VAL A 28 -7.79 27.87 -4.73
C VAL A 28 -6.29 27.93 -4.50
N ALA A 29 -5.50 27.62 -5.54
CA ALA A 29 -4.05 27.53 -5.44
C ALA A 29 -3.41 28.85 -4.98
N GLU A 30 -3.90 29.98 -5.48
CA GLU A 30 -3.36 31.30 -5.14
C GLU A 30 -3.70 31.71 -3.70
N ILE A 31 -4.95 31.51 -3.28
CA ILE A 31 -5.37 31.79 -1.90
C ILE A 31 -4.60 30.91 -0.93
N PHE A 32 -4.53 29.61 -1.21
CA PHE A 32 -3.92 28.65 -0.31
C PHE A 32 -2.43 28.96 -0.12
N ALA A 33 -1.69 29.19 -1.21
CA ALA A 33 -0.28 29.58 -1.14
C ALA A 33 -0.09 30.88 -0.35
N LEU A 34 -0.92 31.89 -0.59
CA LEU A 34 -0.84 33.19 0.09
C LEU A 34 -1.10 33.08 1.60
N LEU A 35 -2.20 32.45 2.00
CA LEU A 35 -2.57 32.34 3.42
C LEU A 35 -1.56 31.48 4.19
N ARG A 36 -1.10 30.37 3.59
CA ARG A 36 -0.06 29.50 4.16
C ARG A 36 1.25 30.27 4.38
N ALA A 37 1.70 31.01 3.36
CA ALA A 37 2.94 31.78 3.45
C ALA A 37 2.86 32.89 4.51
N ILE A 38 1.71 33.56 4.65
CA ILE A 38 1.50 34.56 5.72
C ILE A 38 1.46 33.89 7.11
N ALA A 39 0.81 32.73 7.24
CA ALA A 39 0.75 31.98 8.49
C ALA A 39 2.15 31.54 8.98
N GLN A 40 2.99 31.05 8.05
CA GLN A 40 4.33 30.56 8.34
C GLN A 40 5.32 31.70 8.62
N THR A 41 5.37 32.71 7.75
CA THR A 41 6.38 33.77 7.83
C THR A 41 6.01 34.90 8.79
N ARG A 42 4.72 35.02 9.14
CA ARG A 42 4.16 36.14 9.92
C ARG A 42 4.55 37.51 9.35
N SER A 43 4.72 37.59 8.02
CA SER A 43 5.20 38.77 7.31
C SER A 43 4.70 38.78 5.87
N VAL A 44 4.19 39.92 5.38
CA VAL A 44 3.87 40.05 3.95
C VAL A 44 5.12 40.02 3.08
N GLN A 45 6.23 40.57 3.59
CA GLN A 45 7.50 40.51 2.87
C GLN A 45 8.04 39.07 2.80
N GLY A 46 7.92 38.32 3.90
CA GLY A 46 8.29 36.90 3.93
C GLY A 46 7.43 36.09 2.98
N ALA A 47 6.11 36.28 3.05
CA ALA A 47 5.17 35.62 2.14
C ALA A 47 5.44 35.94 0.66
N ALA A 48 5.79 37.19 0.34
CA ALA A 48 6.15 37.61 -1.00
C ALA A 48 7.38 36.88 -1.54
N VAL A 49 8.42 36.69 -0.71
CA VAL A 49 9.60 35.91 -1.08
C VAL A 49 9.24 34.44 -1.30
N GLU A 50 8.46 33.84 -0.41
CA GLU A 50 8.09 32.42 -0.47
C GLU A 50 7.27 32.08 -1.74
N ILE A 51 6.32 32.93 -2.11
CA ILE A 51 5.45 32.70 -3.28
C ILE A 51 5.99 33.33 -4.57
N GLY A 52 7.20 33.93 -4.54
CA GLY A 52 7.87 34.48 -5.72
C GLY A 52 7.22 35.73 -6.31
N LEU A 53 6.62 36.60 -5.48
CA LEU A 53 5.92 37.82 -5.90
C LEU A 53 6.53 39.07 -5.27
N SER A 54 6.19 40.25 -5.83
CA SER A 54 6.53 41.52 -5.19
C SER A 54 5.63 41.79 -3.98
N TYR A 55 6.15 42.48 -2.97
CA TYR A 55 5.36 42.93 -1.81
C TYR A 55 4.05 43.62 -2.19
N ARG A 56 4.10 44.47 -3.23
CA ARG A 56 2.94 45.20 -3.73
C ARG A 56 1.89 44.23 -4.32
N ALA A 57 2.33 43.27 -5.12
CA ALA A 57 1.43 42.27 -5.72
C ALA A 57 0.75 41.41 -4.64
N VAL A 58 1.47 41.02 -3.59
CA VAL A 58 0.88 40.29 -2.46
C VAL A 58 -0.19 41.11 -1.75
N TRP A 59 0.07 42.38 -1.46
CA TRP A 59 -0.92 43.27 -0.85
C TRP A 59 -2.13 43.53 -1.73
N GLU A 60 -1.95 43.66 -3.05
CA GLU A 60 -3.05 43.79 -4.00
C GLU A 60 -3.92 42.52 -4.00
N ARG A 61 -3.31 41.33 -3.97
CA ARG A 61 -4.03 40.05 -3.85
C ARG A 61 -4.80 39.91 -2.54
N VAL A 62 -4.19 40.28 -1.40
CA VAL A 62 -4.88 40.28 -0.10
C VAL A 62 -6.10 41.19 -0.16
N ARG A 63 -5.96 42.43 -0.63
CA ARG A 63 -7.08 43.38 -0.71
C ARG A 63 -8.19 42.90 -1.65
N ALA A 64 -7.83 42.36 -2.81
CA ALA A 64 -8.80 41.81 -3.75
C ALA A 64 -9.59 40.66 -3.10
N LEU A 65 -8.89 39.75 -2.43
CA LEU A 65 -9.48 38.61 -1.74
C LEU A 65 -10.41 39.03 -0.59
N GLU A 66 -9.99 40.01 0.22
CA GLU A 66 -10.80 40.56 1.32
C GLU A 66 -12.04 41.29 0.80
N ALA A 67 -11.92 42.02 -0.32
CA ALA A 67 -13.06 42.67 -0.97
C ALA A 67 -14.06 41.66 -1.53
N ASP A 68 -13.56 40.58 -2.15
CA ASP A 68 -14.37 39.50 -2.71
C ASP A 68 -15.11 38.69 -1.63
N ILE A 69 -14.45 38.43 -0.50
CA ILE A 69 -15.01 37.65 0.61
C ILE A 69 -15.87 38.53 1.54
N GLY A 70 -15.61 39.84 1.58
CA GLY A 70 -16.27 40.79 2.49
C GLY A 70 -15.74 40.74 3.93
N HIS A 71 -14.62 40.06 4.18
CA HIS A 71 -14.01 39.94 5.49
C HIS A 71 -12.49 40.17 5.42
N GLN A 72 -11.93 40.78 6.45
CA GLN A 72 -10.49 40.90 6.60
C GLN A 72 -9.89 39.52 6.89
N LEU A 73 -8.91 39.10 6.11
CA LEU A 73 -8.19 37.84 6.26
C LEU A 73 -6.82 38.03 6.88
N VAL A 74 -6.25 39.22 6.73
CA VAL A 74 -4.88 39.53 7.13
C VAL A 74 -4.85 40.80 7.96
N ARG A 75 -4.15 40.76 9.09
CA ARG A 75 -3.99 41.89 9.99
C ARG A 75 -2.52 42.24 10.15
N LYS A 76 -2.20 43.50 9.90
CA LYS A 76 -0.87 44.08 10.15
C LYS A 76 -0.85 44.71 11.53
N THR A 77 0.11 44.30 12.35
CA THR A 77 0.32 44.86 13.69
C THR A 77 1.64 45.61 13.70
N ARG A 78 1.62 46.90 14.08
CA ARG A 78 2.82 47.75 14.12
C ARG A 78 3.85 47.11 15.06
N GLY A 79 5.07 46.88 14.56
CA GLY A 79 6.15 46.24 15.32
C GLY A 79 6.07 44.72 15.47
N HIS A 80 4.95 44.07 15.07
CA HIS A 80 4.72 42.64 15.27
C HIS A 80 4.44 41.86 13.97
N GLY A 81 4.66 42.48 12.81
CA GLY A 81 4.53 41.82 11.51
C GLY A 81 3.10 41.74 11.00
N THR A 82 2.78 40.67 10.29
CA THR A 82 1.47 40.46 9.66
C THR A 82 1.01 39.02 9.88
N THR A 83 -0.18 38.87 10.45
CA THR A 83 -0.76 37.56 10.78
C THR A 83 -2.12 37.40 10.13
N LEU A 84 -2.60 36.16 10.07
CA LEU A 84 -3.99 35.89 9.71
C LEU A 84 -4.94 36.45 10.78
N THR A 85 -6.11 36.90 10.35
CA THR A 85 -7.27 37.10 11.24
C THR A 85 -7.90 35.76 11.60
N GLU A 86 -8.93 35.76 12.44
CA GLU A 86 -9.71 34.55 12.72
C GLU A 86 -10.33 33.97 11.43
N THR A 87 -10.91 34.81 10.58
CA THR A 87 -11.45 34.39 9.27
C THR A 87 -10.36 33.87 8.34
N GLY A 88 -9.20 34.54 8.30
CA GLY A 88 -8.06 34.08 7.49
C GLY A 88 -7.52 32.72 7.95
N ALA A 89 -7.41 32.51 9.26
CA ALA A 89 -6.97 31.25 9.85
C ALA A 89 -7.98 30.12 9.57
N ALA A 90 -9.28 30.36 9.79
CA ALA A 90 -10.32 29.38 9.51
C ALA A 90 -10.34 28.97 8.02
N LEU A 91 -10.17 29.93 7.11
CA LEU A 91 -10.09 29.65 5.67
C LEU A 91 -8.82 28.86 5.32
N HIS A 92 -7.67 29.22 5.89
CA HIS A 92 -6.41 28.48 5.72
C HIS A 92 -6.54 27.03 6.19
N ASP A 93 -7.15 26.81 7.36
CA ASP A 93 -7.28 25.48 7.96
C ASP A 93 -8.26 24.62 7.15
N ALA A 94 -9.37 25.19 6.68
CA ALA A 94 -10.30 24.50 5.79
C ALA A 94 -9.63 24.09 4.46
N LEU A 95 -8.83 24.97 3.87
CA LEU A 95 -8.07 24.67 2.65
C LEU A 95 -6.98 23.62 2.88
N SER A 96 -6.29 23.68 4.02
CA SER A 96 -5.27 22.70 4.41
C SER A 96 -5.88 21.32 4.57
N GLY A 97 -6.98 21.21 5.33
CA GLY A 97 -7.68 19.94 5.52
C GLY A 97 -8.24 19.37 4.20
N ALA A 98 -8.73 20.23 3.30
CA ALA A 98 -9.15 19.80 1.96
C ALA A 98 -7.97 19.28 1.12
N ALA A 99 -6.82 19.98 1.15
CA ALA A 99 -5.62 19.55 0.43
C ALA A 99 -5.06 18.23 0.97
N GLU A 100 -5.03 18.06 2.29
CA GLU A 100 -4.61 16.82 2.97
C GLU A 100 -5.53 15.66 2.60
N GLY A 101 -6.85 15.85 2.69
CA GLY A 101 -7.84 14.82 2.35
C GLY A 101 -7.80 14.37 0.89
N LEU A 102 -7.30 15.22 -0.02
CA LEU A 102 -7.18 14.92 -1.46
C LEU A 102 -5.78 14.45 -1.87
N SER A 103 -4.79 14.53 -0.98
CA SER A 103 -3.39 14.23 -1.29
C SER A 103 -3.17 12.80 -1.78
N LEU A 104 -3.72 11.79 -1.08
CA LEU A 104 -3.55 10.38 -1.45
C LEU A 104 -4.27 10.01 -2.76
N PRO A 105 -5.55 10.39 -2.98
CA PRO A 105 -6.19 10.22 -4.28
C PRO A 105 -5.40 10.86 -5.43
N LEU A 106 -4.86 12.07 -5.24
CA LEU A 106 -4.06 12.75 -6.26
C LEU A 106 -2.75 12.04 -6.54
N ALA A 107 -2.04 11.55 -5.51
CA ALA A 107 -0.83 10.76 -5.69
C ALA A 107 -1.08 9.49 -6.51
N ARG A 108 -2.21 8.81 -6.26
CA ARG A 108 -2.64 7.65 -7.05
C ARG A 108 -2.93 8.02 -8.51
N GLU A 109 -3.70 9.09 -8.75
CA GLU A 109 -3.99 9.53 -10.12
C GLU A 109 -2.73 10.02 -10.85
N ALA A 110 -1.76 10.59 -10.15
CA ALA A 110 -0.48 10.99 -10.71
C ALA A 110 0.28 9.77 -11.27
N ARG A 111 0.30 8.65 -10.54
CA ARG A 111 0.85 7.38 -11.04
C ARG A 111 0.09 6.82 -12.23
N VAL A 112 -1.24 6.93 -12.24
CA VAL A 112 -2.06 6.52 -13.39
C VAL A 112 -1.72 7.36 -14.63
N MET A 113 -1.60 8.67 -14.47
CA MET A 113 -1.21 9.56 -15.58
C MET A 113 0.20 9.25 -16.05
N GLN A 114 1.15 9.07 -15.13
CA GLN A 114 2.50 8.62 -15.44
C GLN A 114 2.50 7.32 -16.26
N ALA A 115 1.68 6.34 -15.88
CA ALA A 115 1.51 5.09 -16.60
C ALA A 115 1.02 5.28 -18.04
N ARG A 116 0.06 6.18 -18.25
CA ARG A 116 -0.53 6.47 -19.56
C ARG A 116 0.41 7.27 -20.46
N LEU A 117 1.20 8.17 -19.86
CA LEU A 117 2.09 9.06 -20.60
C LEU A 117 3.43 8.41 -20.96
N ALA A 118 3.95 7.48 -20.13
CA ALA A 118 5.26 6.87 -20.35
C ALA A 118 5.44 6.27 -21.76
N PRO A 119 4.49 5.49 -22.33
CA PRO A 119 4.63 4.99 -23.70
C PRO A 119 4.66 6.11 -24.75
N LEU A 120 3.86 7.17 -24.56
CA LEU A 120 3.78 8.30 -25.49
C LEU A 120 5.03 9.17 -25.47
N LEU A 121 5.68 9.25 -24.32
CA LEU A 121 6.93 9.97 -24.12
C LEU A 121 8.16 9.10 -24.37
N THR A 122 7.97 7.86 -24.86
CA THR A 122 9.05 6.88 -25.14
C THR A 122 9.94 6.60 -23.93
N VAL A 123 9.37 6.65 -22.73
CA VAL A 123 10.09 6.39 -21.49
C VAL A 123 9.74 5.00 -20.95
N SER A 124 10.76 4.24 -20.59
CA SER A 124 10.57 2.94 -19.95
C SER A 124 10.06 3.12 -18.52
N ARG A 125 9.01 2.38 -18.16
CA ARG A 125 8.47 2.34 -16.81
C ARG A 125 8.15 0.92 -16.42
N ARG A 126 8.56 0.54 -15.21
CA ARG A 126 8.14 -0.71 -14.57
C ARG A 126 6.92 -0.48 -13.70
N LEU A 127 6.08 -1.50 -13.59
CA LEU A 127 4.97 -1.53 -12.64
C LEU A 127 5.52 -1.62 -11.21
N GLY A 128 5.27 -0.59 -10.40
CA GLY A 128 5.58 -0.62 -8.97
C GLY A 128 4.59 -1.52 -8.21
N LEU A 129 5.04 -2.72 -7.83
CA LEU A 129 4.21 -3.73 -7.16
C LEU A 129 4.67 -3.90 -5.71
N ALA A 130 3.81 -3.56 -4.75
CA ALA A 130 3.99 -3.98 -3.36
C ALA A 130 3.31 -5.33 -3.15
N ALA A 131 3.99 -6.36 -2.64
CA ALA A 131 3.36 -7.68 -2.57
C ALA A 131 3.77 -8.51 -1.35
N SER A 132 2.82 -9.30 -0.83
CA SER A 132 3.13 -10.41 0.06
C SER A 132 3.89 -11.49 -0.69
N HIS A 133 4.95 -12.03 -0.08
CA HIS A 133 5.77 -13.05 -0.74
C HIS A 133 4.93 -14.27 -1.16
N ASP A 134 5.05 -14.68 -2.42
CA ASP A 134 4.51 -15.94 -2.95
C ASP A 134 5.51 -16.56 -3.94
N PRO A 135 5.92 -17.83 -3.77
CA PRO A 135 6.93 -18.44 -4.65
C PRO A 135 6.60 -18.39 -6.15
N LEU A 136 5.37 -18.72 -6.54
CA LEU A 136 4.94 -18.75 -7.94
C LEU A 136 4.88 -17.34 -8.54
N LEU A 137 4.32 -16.39 -7.79
CA LEU A 137 4.29 -14.99 -8.22
C LEU A 137 5.71 -14.42 -8.41
N MET A 138 6.63 -14.70 -7.49
CA MET A 138 8.01 -14.20 -7.59
C MET A 138 8.73 -14.75 -8.82
N GLU A 139 8.49 -16.02 -9.16
CA GLU A 139 9.05 -16.64 -10.37
C GLU A 139 8.52 -15.98 -11.66
N VAL A 140 7.20 -15.75 -11.74
CA VAL A 140 6.57 -15.07 -12.89
C VAL A 140 7.07 -13.64 -13.03
N LEU A 141 7.18 -12.89 -11.93
CA LEU A 141 7.64 -11.50 -11.96
C LEU A 141 9.12 -11.39 -12.34
N ALA A 142 9.95 -12.33 -11.90
CA ALA A 142 11.36 -12.39 -12.29
C ALA A 142 11.53 -12.64 -13.80
N GLU A 143 10.70 -13.51 -14.40
CA GLU A 143 10.74 -13.77 -15.85
C GLU A 143 10.21 -12.59 -16.66
N TRP A 144 9.13 -11.94 -16.22
CA TRP A 144 8.55 -10.82 -16.96
C TRP A 144 9.43 -9.57 -16.95
N SER A 145 10.12 -9.28 -15.83
CA SER A 145 10.98 -8.10 -15.61
C SER A 145 10.31 -6.71 -15.78
N GLY A 146 9.02 -6.66 -16.12
CA GLY A 146 8.24 -5.43 -16.25
C GLY A 146 7.72 -4.84 -14.93
N ALA A 147 8.07 -5.42 -13.79
CA ALA A 147 7.71 -4.95 -12.46
C ALA A 147 8.93 -4.63 -11.60
N GLU A 148 8.78 -3.60 -10.77
CA GLU A 148 9.64 -3.37 -9.62
C GLU A 148 8.87 -3.82 -8.37
N VAL A 149 9.38 -4.85 -7.70
CA VAL A 149 8.64 -5.56 -6.65
C VAL A 149 9.22 -5.22 -5.28
N ALA A 150 8.38 -4.71 -4.39
CA ALA A 150 8.70 -4.54 -2.97
C ALA A 150 7.96 -5.60 -2.15
N VAL A 151 8.70 -6.55 -1.57
CA VAL A 151 8.13 -7.62 -0.75
C VAL A 151 7.85 -7.14 0.67
N MET A 152 6.61 -7.30 1.14
CA MET A 152 6.16 -6.89 2.49
C MET A 152 4.96 -7.71 2.98
N GLY A 153 4.33 -7.36 4.10
CA GLY A 153 3.08 -8.00 4.55
C GLY A 153 1.88 -7.62 3.68
N SER A 154 0.84 -8.46 3.63
CA SER A 154 -0.42 -8.20 2.91
C SER A 154 -1.01 -6.84 3.25
N ARG A 155 -1.04 -6.50 4.54
CA ARG A 155 -1.62 -5.24 5.04
C ARG A 155 -0.85 -4.03 4.52
N ASP A 156 0.47 -4.05 4.60
CA ASP A 156 1.32 -2.95 4.18
C ASP A 156 1.29 -2.76 2.66
N ALA A 157 1.23 -3.86 1.90
CA ALA A 157 1.08 -3.82 0.45
C ALA A 157 -0.21 -3.08 0.04
N VAL A 158 -1.34 -3.40 0.68
CA VAL A 158 -2.63 -2.73 0.44
C VAL A 158 -2.58 -1.24 0.83
N ILE A 159 -2.02 -0.91 1.99
CA ILE A 159 -1.88 0.49 2.43
C ILE A 159 -1.04 1.29 1.44
N ARG A 160 0.08 0.75 0.95
CA ARG A 160 0.91 1.45 -0.04
C ARG A 160 0.16 1.69 -1.35
N LEU A 161 -0.68 0.76 -1.80
CA LEU A 161 -1.53 0.99 -2.97
C LEU A 161 -2.55 2.10 -2.68
N MET A 162 -3.25 2.02 -1.55
CA MET A 162 -4.29 3.00 -1.17
C MET A 162 -3.72 4.42 -1.05
N ASP A 163 -2.51 4.54 -0.54
CA ASP A 163 -1.78 5.81 -0.39
C ASP A 163 -1.15 6.34 -1.69
N GLY A 164 -1.36 5.66 -2.82
CA GLY A 164 -0.71 6.05 -4.08
C GLY A 164 0.81 5.92 -4.04
N ARG A 165 1.35 4.99 -3.24
CA ARG A 165 2.79 4.68 -3.12
C ARG A 165 3.21 3.41 -3.87
N ALA A 166 2.27 2.74 -4.53
CA ALA A 166 2.47 1.62 -5.44
C ALA A 166 1.41 1.67 -6.56
N ASP A 167 1.70 1.05 -7.69
CA ASP A 167 0.75 0.92 -8.81
C ASP A 167 -0.22 -0.25 -8.59
N ALA A 168 0.28 -1.32 -7.94
CA ALA A 168 -0.47 -2.51 -7.64
C ALA A 168 -0.06 -3.10 -6.27
N ALA A 169 -0.96 -3.90 -5.69
CA ALA A 169 -0.76 -4.65 -4.46
C ALA A 169 -1.07 -6.14 -4.64
N GLY A 170 -0.11 -7.01 -4.33
CA GLY A 170 -0.32 -8.46 -4.18
C GLY A 170 -0.55 -8.85 -2.73
N PHE A 171 -1.68 -9.48 -2.39
CA PHE A 171 -2.03 -9.75 -1.00
C PHE A 171 -2.97 -10.94 -0.84
N HIS A 172 -3.12 -11.41 0.39
CA HIS A 172 -4.02 -12.51 0.76
C HIS A 172 -4.47 -12.34 2.22
N CYS A 173 -5.62 -12.94 2.57
CA CYS A 173 -6.28 -12.76 3.87
C CYS A 173 -6.53 -14.08 4.64
N GLY A 174 -5.79 -15.14 4.30
CA GLY A 174 -5.99 -16.47 4.86
C GLY A 174 -7.26 -17.13 4.33
N ALA A 175 -7.94 -17.91 5.18
CA ALA A 175 -9.16 -18.63 4.83
C ALA A 175 -10.37 -17.76 4.45
N ILE A 176 -10.29 -16.43 4.60
CA ILE A 176 -11.39 -15.51 4.32
C ILE A 176 -11.06 -14.63 3.12
N GLY A 177 -12.10 -14.26 2.37
CA GLY A 177 -11.98 -13.29 1.29
C GLY A 177 -11.68 -11.88 1.80
N PRO A 178 -11.12 -11.00 0.95
CA PRO A 178 -10.70 -9.66 1.35
C PRO A 178 -11.84 -8.77 1.85
N ALA A 179 -13.07 -8.95 1.35
CA ALA A 179 -14.25 -8.24 1.82
C ALA A 179 -14.59 -8.52 3.30
N ALA A 180 -14.28 -9.73 3.79
CA ALA A 180 -14.57 -10.17 5.16
C ALA A 180 -13.38 -9.96 6.11
N ALA A 181 -12.21 -9.55 5.60
CA ALA A 181 -10.97 -9.45 6.36
C ALA A 181 -10.78 -8.14 7.13
N GLY A 182 -11.79 -7.25 7.12
CA GLY A 182 -11.76 -5.93 7.75
C GLY A 182 -10.75 -4.96 7.10
N PRO A 183 -10.64 -3.73 7.61
CA PRO A 183 -9.72 -2.73 7.07
C PRO A 183 -8.24 -3.15 7.21
N PRO A 184 -7.39 -2.91 6.20
CA PRO A 184 -7.67 -2.12 4.99
C PRO A 184 -8.27 -2.93 3.83
N PHE A 185 -8.43 -4.25 3.97
CA PHE A 185 -8.85 -5.14 2.89
C PHE A 185 -10.30 -4.93 2.48
N SER A 186 -11.22 -4.79 3.45
CA SER A 186 -12.62 -4.50 3.18
C SER A 186 -12.81 -3.16 2.48
N ASP A 187 -12.05 -2.15 2.90
CA ASP A 187 -12.13 -0.79 2.36
C ASP A 187 -11.65 -0.76 0.91
N LEU A 188 -10.55 -1.46 0.61
CA LEU A 188 -10.04 -1.64 -0.75
C LEU A 188 -11.06 -2.28 -1.69
N VAL A 189 -11.79 -3.31 -1.20
CA VAL A 189 -12.80 -4.00 -2.02
C VAL A 189 -14.05 -3.15 -2.21
N ALA A 190 -14.42 -2.33 -1.22
CA ALA A 190 -15.59 -1.47 -1.26
C ALA A 190 -15.38 -0.19 -2.09
N ASP A 191 -14.15 0.28 -2.24
CA ASP A 191 -13.83 1.51 -2.96
C ASP A 191 -13.74 1.27 -4.49
N PRO A 192 -14.64 1.87 -5.30
CA PRO A 192 -14.65 1.70 -6.76
C PRO A 192 -13.44 2.31 -7.46
N ALA A 193 -12.62 3.11 -6.76
CA ALA A 193 -11.33 3.59 -7.28
C ALA A 193 -10.30 2.45 -7.44
N PHE A 194 -10.58 1.27 -6.91
CA PHE A 194 -9.72 0.10 -7.04
C PHE A 194 -10.43 -1.06 -7.74
N ARG A 195 -9.63 -1.89 -8.39
CA ARG A 195 -10.05 -3.21 -8.88
C ARG A 195 -9.27 -4.26 -8.12
N VAL A 196 -9.95 -5.31 -7.68
CA VAL A 196 -9.35 -6.47 -7.02
C VAL A 196 -9.64 -7.71 -7.86
N ARG A 197 -8.61 -8.48 -8.19
CA ARG A 197 -8.72 -9.73 -8.95
C ARG A 197 -8.11 -10.88 -8.16
N SER A 198 -8.76 -12.04 -8.20
CA SER A 198 -8.16 -13.29 -7.75
C SER A 198 -7.14 -13.76 -8.78
N LEU A 199 -5.90 -14.02 -8.36
CA LEU A 199 -4.86 -14.55 -9.25
C LEU A 199 -4.90 -16.09 -9.27
N PHE A 200 -4.91 -16.69 -8.09
CA PHE A 200 -4.93 -18.13 -7.88
C PHE A 200 -5.36 -18.42 -6.45
N GLU A 201 -5.71 -19.68 -6.22
CA GLU A 201 -5.76 -20.23 -4.88
C GLU A 201 -4.49 -21.02 -4.58
N ARG A 202 -4.03 -20.95 -3.33
CA ARG A 202 -2.90 -21.75 -2.87
C ARG A 202 -3.21 -22.45 -1.56
N GLU A 203 -2.62 -23.63 -1.39
CA GLU A 203 -2.76 -24.44 -0.19
C GLU A 203 -1.78 -23.94 0.89
N GLN A 204 -2.31 -23.62 2.07
CA GLN A 204 -1.54 -23.32 3.28
C GLN A 204 -1.63 -24.51 4.24
N GLY A 205 -0.55 -24.73 4.97
CA GLY A 205 -0.46 -25.85 5.90
C GLY A 205 0.77 -25.79 6.79
N PHE A 206 0.80 -26.67 7.78
CA PHE A 206 1.98 -26.84 8.61
C PHE A 206 3.09 -27.50 7.78
N LEU A 207 4.22 -26.81 7.70
CA LEU A 207 5.49 -27.35 7.24
C LEU A 207 6.13 -28.06 8.42
N VAL A 208 6.57 -29.31 8.24
CA VAL A 208 7.16 -30.15 9.29
C VAL A 208 8.30 -30.98 8.72
N ALA A 209 9.15 -31.56 9.56
CA ALA A 209 10.16 -32.52 9.10
C ALA A 209 9.51 -33.70 8.33
N PRO A 210 10.22 -34.32 7.36
CA PRO A 210 9.72 -35.45 6.59
C PRO A 210 9.18 -36.57 7.50
N GLY A 211 8.01 -37.11 7.16
CA GLY A 211 7.35 -38.14 7.97
C GLY A 211 6.63 -37.63 9.22
N ASN A 212 6.67 -36.33 9.52
CA ASN A 212 5.97 -35.71 10.66
C ASN A 212 6.27 -36.42 12.00
N PRO A 213 7.53 -36.41 12.49
CA PRO A 213 7.95 -37.20 13.64
C PRO A 213 7.24 -36.84 14.95
N LEU A 214 6.74 -35.60 15.06
CA LEU A 214 5.95 -35.13 16.21
C LEU A 214 4.44 -35.38 16.06
N ALA A 215 4.02 -36.05 14.98
CA ALA A 215 2.63 -36.39 14.67
C ALA A 215 1.66 -35.19 14.73
N LEU A 216 2.14 -34.00 14.33
CA LEU A 216 1.37 -32.76 14.36
C LEU A 216 0.20 -32.83 13.38
N ARG A 217 -0.97 -32.35 13.79
CA ARG A 217 -2.17 -32.24 12.94
C ARG A 217 -2.87 -30.90 13.08
N SER A 218 -2.66 -30.23 14.20
CA SER A 218 -3.37 -29.02 14.60
C SER A 218 -2.49 -28.11 15.47
N PRO A 219 -2.90 -26.85 15.70
CA PRO A 219 -2.23 -25.99 16.68
C PRO A 219 -2.19 -26.58 18.10
N ALA A 220 -3.17 -27.41 18.47
CA ALA A 220 -3.18 -28.07 19.78
C ALA A 220 -1.99 -29.00 19.98
N ASP A 221 -1.56 -29.69 18.92
CA ASP A 221 -0.43 -30.62 18.97
C ASP A 221 0.89 -29.87 19.18
N LEU A 222 1.03 -28.64 18.63
CA LEU A 222 2.20 -27.79 18.88
C LEU A 222 2.38 -27.53 20.38
N ARG A 223 1.27 -27.20 21.07
CA ARG A 223 1.27 -26.97 22.52
C ARG A 223 1.58 -28.23 23.32
N LEU A 224 0.97 -29.36 22.93
CA LEU A 224 1.11 -30.65 23.64
C LEU A 224 2.52 -31.23 23.51
N THR A 225 3.09 -31.17 22.32
CA THR A 225 4.42 -31.72 22.00
C THR A 225 5.56 -30.76 22.34
N LYS A 226 5.24 -29.48 22.64
CA LYS A 226 6.22 -28.40 22.79
C LYS A 226 7.12 -28.24 21.55
N ALA A 227 6.57 -28.52 20.36
CA ALA A 227 7.23 -28.29 19.09
C ALA A 227 7.64 -26.82 18.97
N ARG A 228 8.90 -26.58 18.58
CA ARG A 228 9.43 -25.24 18.30
C ARG A 228 8.81 -24.74 17.00
N PHE A 229 8.04 -23.68 17.10
CA PHE A 229 7.36 -23.07 15.97
C PHE A 229 8.17 -21.89 15.43
N VAL A 230 8.16 -21.71 14.11
CA VAL A 230 8.64 -20.50 13.44
C VAL A 230 7.48 -19.86 12.67
N ASN A 231 7.25 -18.58 12.93
CA ASN A 231 6.16 -17.80 12.38
C ASN A 231 6.57 -17.07 11.10
N ARG A 232 5.56 -16.65 10.32
CA ARG A 232 5.71 -15.56 9.34
C ARG A 232 5.67 -14.21 10.06
N GLN A 233 6.25 -13.18 9.44
CA GLN A 233 6.26 -11.85 10.03
C GLN A 233 4.85 -11.33 10.36
N LYS A 234 4.74 -10.52 11.42
CA LYS A 234 3.50 -9.77 11.73
C LYS A 234 3.03 -8.96 10.51
N GLY A 235 1.71 -8.93 10.30
CA GLY A 235 1.08 -8.29 9.14
C GLY A 235 1.03 -9.14 7.86
N SER A 236 1.64 -10.33 7.84
CA SER A 236 1.41 -11.32 6.78
C SER A 236 0.05 -12.01 6.93
N GLY A 237 -0.59 -12.38 5.81
CA GLY A 237 -1.86 -13.11 5.85
C GLY A 237 -1.72 -14.49 6.50
N THR A 238 -0.55 -15.13 6.39
CA THR A 238 -0.26 -16.43 7.03
C THR A 238 -0.20 -16.30 8.54
N ARG A 239 0.43 -15.24 9.08
CA ARG A 239 0.43 -14.97 10.53
C ARG A 239 -0.98 -14.72 11.03
N ALA A 240 -1.76 -13.89 10.33
CA ALA A 240 -3.14 -13.62 10.69
C ALA A 240 -4.02 -14.89 10.69
N TRP A 241 -3.77 -15.83 9.76
CA TRP A 241 -4.47 -17.11 9.74
C TRP A 241 -4.05 -17.97 10.94
N PHE A 242 -2.75 -18.10 11.24
CA PHE A 242 -2.30 -18.86 12.40
C PHE A 242 -2.90 -18.31 13.71
N ASP A 243 -2.88 -17.00 13.90
CA ASP A 243 -3.46 -16.34 15.08
C ASP A 243 -4.97 -16.62 15.22
N ARG A 244 -5.69 -16.70 14.09
CA ARG A 244 -7.09 -17.10 14.07
C ARG A 244 -7.29 -18.55 14.50
N LEU A 245 -6.47 -19.48 13.98
CA LEU A 245 -6.53 -20.89 14.39
C LEU A 245 -6.27 -21.06 15.89
N LEU A 246 -5.33 -20.29 16.45
CA LEU A 246 -5.09 -20.26 17.90
C LEU A 246 -6.32 -19.75 18.66
N THR A 247 -6.93 -18.66 18.19
CA THR A 247 -8.14 -18.08 18.78
C THR A 247 -9.31 -19.06 18.75
N GLU A 248 -9.56 -19.71 17.61
CA GLU A 248 -10.63 -20.70 17.41
C GLU A 248 -10.45 -21.94 18.30
N THR A 249 -9.20 -22.28 18.66
CA THR A 249 -8.87 -23.40 19.55
C THR A 249 -8.68 -23.00 21.02
N GLY A 250 -8.84 -21.71 21.35
CA GLY A 250 -8.65 -21.20 22.70
C GLY A 250 -7.21 -21.27 23.21
N ILE A 251 -6.23 -21.37 22.31
CA ILE A 251 -4.80 -21.45 22.65
C ILE A 251 -4.23 -20.04 22.67
N ARG A 252 -3.55 -19.67 23.76
CA ARG A 252 -2.89 -18.36 23.82
C ARG A 252 -1.53 -18.42 23.11
N PRO A 253 -1.10 -17.33 22.45
CA PRO A 253 0.21 -17.26 21.80
C PRO A 253 1.41 -17.67 22.66
N ASP A 254 1.40 -17.32 23.95
CA ASP A 254 2.47 -17.65 24.91
C ASP A 254 2.55 -19.15 25.25
N GLU A 255 1.55 -19.95 24.85
CA GLU A 255 1.55 -21.40 24.98
C GLU A 255 2.29 -22.11 23.83
N ILE A 256 2.61 -21.38 22.75
CA ILE A 256 3.35 -21.89 21.59
C ILE A 256 4.84 -21.56 21.72
N VAL A 257 5.68 -22.60 21.79
CA VAL A 257 7.14 -22.43 21.86
C VAL A 257 7.64 -21.81 20.56
N GLY A 258 8.34 -20.68 20.64
CA GLY A 258 8.86 -19.98 19.46
C GLY A 258 7.85 -19.09 18.74
N TYR A 259 6.68 -18.78 19.34
CA TYR A 259 5.67 -17.92 18.72
C TYR A 259 6.21 -16.59 18.16
N ASP A 260 7.16 -15.96 18.86
CA ASP A 260 7.77 -14.69 18.43
C ASP A 260 8.97 -14.84 17.49
N LEU A 261 9.38 -16.08 17.16
CA LEU A 261 10.39 -16.33 16.12
C LEU A 261 9.73 -16.12 14.76
N GLU A 262 10.21 -15.14 13.99
CA GLU A 262 9.56 -14.70 12.75
C GLU A 262 10.50 -14.73 11.56
N GLU A 263 9.96 -15.09 10.39
CA GLU A 263 10.66 -15.10 9.11
C GLU A 263 9.90 -14.38 7.99
N PHE A 264 10.65 -13.71 7.11
CA PHE A 264 10.13 -12.77 6.12
C PHE A 264 9.68 -13.39 4.80
N THR A 265 10.02 -14.66 4.53
CA THR A 265 9.52 -15.40 3.35
C THR A 265 9.06 -16.81 3.72
N HIS A 266 8.20 -17.41 2.89
CA HIS A 266 7.83 -18.83 3.05
C HIS A 266 9.05 -19.75 2.92
N GLN A 267 10.04 -19.37 2.10
CA GLN A 267 11.28 -20.12 1.93
C GLN A 267 12.17 -20.06 3.17
N ALA A 268 12.23 -18.91 3.85
CA ALA A 268 12.99 -18.78 5.09
C ALA A 268 12.39 -19.64 6.21
N VAL A 269 11.05 -19.61 6.38
CA VAL A 269 10.34 -20.54 7.29
C VAL A 269 10.69 -22.00 6.98
N ALA A 270 10.60 -22.41 5.71
CA ALA A 270 10.91 -23.77 5.30
C ALA A 270 12.40 -24.13 5.55
N ALA A 271 13.34 -23.22 5.30
CA ALA A 271 14.77 -23.42 5.54
C ALA A 271 15.09 -23.61 7.04
N VAL A 272 14.47 -22.82 7.91
CA VAL A 272 14.61 -22.95 9.37
C VAL A 272 14.15 -24.35 9.84
N ILE A 273 13.06 -24.86 9.28
CA ILE A 273 12.54 -26.20 9.62
C ILE A 273 13.44 -27.28 9.02
N ALA A 274 13.85 -27.14 7.76
CA ALA A 274 14.72 -28.10 7.08
C ALA A 274 16.10 -28.23 7.76
N SER A 275 16.60 -27.15 8.36
CA SER A 275 17.84 -27.18 9.16
C SER A 275 17.69 -27.78 10.56
N GLY A 276 16.46 -28.07 11.01
CA GLY A 276 16.16 -28.55 12.36
C GLY A 276 16.20 -27.46 13.43
N ALA A 277 16.29 -26.17 13.05
CA ALA A 277 16.23 -25.05 13.98
C ALA A 277 14.81 -24.80 14.53
N ALA A 278 13.79 -25.21 13.79
CA ALA A 278 12.41 -25.30 14.25
C ALA A 278 11.78 -26.64 13.84
N ASP A 279 10.70 -27.03 14.49
CA ASP A 279 10.00 -28.29 14.26
C ASP A 279 8.79 -28.10 13.33
N ALA A 280 8.16 -26.92 13.36
CA ALA A 280 7.01 -26.60 12.53
C ALA A 280 6.90 -25.09 12.21
N GLY A 281 6.15 -24.79 11.16
CA GLY A 281 5.76 -23.42 10.78
C GLY A 281 4.56 -23.46 9.84
N LEU A 282 3.85 -22.34 9.66
CA LEU A 282 2.75 -22.26 8.70
C LEU A 282 3.24 -21.66 7.37
N GLY A 283 2.93 -22.30 6.24
CA GLY A 283 3.34 -21.79 4.93
C GLY A 283 2.67 -22.47 3.74
N ALA A 284 3.05 -22.02 2.54
CA ALA A 284 2.53 -22.56 1.28
C ALA A 284 3.07 -23.97 1.00
N ARG A 285 2.23 -24.87 0.46
CA ARG A 285 2.62 -26.23 0.02
C ARG A 285 3.88 -26.23 -0.84
N ALA A 286 3.99 -25.31 -1.80
CA ALA A 286 5.15 -25.24 -2.68
C ALA A 286 6.49 -25.00 -1.94
N ALA A 287 6.46 -24.38 -0.75
CA ALA A 287 7.65 -24.26 0.08
C ALA A 287 8.03 -25.60 0.73
N ALA A 288 7.06 -26.41 1.16
CA ALA A 288 7.35 -27.75 1.65
C ALA A 288 7.98 -28.63 0.56
N GLU A 289 7.36 -28.66 -0.62
CA GLU A 289 7.85 -29.46 -1.76
C GLU A 289 9.28 -29.10 -2.14
N ARG A 290 9.59 -27.79 -2.23
CA ARG A 290 10.92 -27.30 -2.60
C ARG A 290 12.02 -27.70 -1.60
N PHE A 291 11.68 -27.81 -0.31
CA PHE A 291 12.62 -28.16 0.75
C PHE A 291 12.52 -29.64 1.16
N GLY A 292 11.70 -30.45 0.47
CA GLY A 292 11.47 -31.85 0.79
C GLY A 292 10.83 -32.07 2.17
N LEU A 293 10.06 -31.11 2.67
CA LEU A 293 9.41 -31.17 3.99
C LEU A 293 8.09 -31.94 3.95
N GLY A 294 7.65 -32.43 5.12
CA GLY A 294 6.29 -32.87 5.31
C GLY A 294 5.31 -31.68 5.29
N PHE A 295 4.07 -31.94 4.88
CA PHE A 295 3.03 -30.92 4.79
C PHE A 295 1.69 -31.43 5.32
N ILE A 296 1.08 -30.66 6.23
CA ILE A 296 -0.26 -30.93 6.77
C ILE A 296 -1.17 -29.79 6.36
N SER A 297 -2.15 -30.08 5.50
CA SER A 297 -3.07 -29.09 4.97
C SER A 297 -3.90 -28.44 6.08
N VAL A 298 -3.99 -27.11 6.04
CA VAL A 298 -4.88 -26.30 6.87
C VAL A 298 -6.04 -25.77 6.03
N GLY A 299 -5.79 -25.44 4.76
CA GLY A 299 -6.83 -25.02 3.84
C GLY A 299 -6.29 -24.28 2.63
N TRP A 300 -7.22 -23.75 1.84
CA TRP A 300 -6.93 -22.95 0.65
C TRP A 300 -7.20 -21.47 0.93
N GLU A 301 -6.34 -20.60 0.41
CA GLU A 301 -6.57 -19.16 0.40
C GLU A 301 -6.47 -18.60 -1.01
N VAL A 302 -7.22 -17.52 -1.25
CA VAL A 302 -7.13 -16.74 -2.48
C VAL A 302 -6.00 -15.74 -2.36
N TYR A 303 -5.10 -15.73 -3.35
CA TYR A 303 -4.15 -14.64 -3.52
C TYR A 303 -4.72 -13.62 -4.51
N CYS A 304 -4.79 -12.37 -4.08
CA CYS A 304 -5.39 -11.27 -4.81
C CYS A 304 -4.32 -10.31 -5.37
N LEU A 305 -4.66 -9.70 -6.50
CA LEU A 305 -3.95 -8.55 -7.06
C LEU A 305 -4.92 -7.38 -7.14
N ALA A 306 -4.55 -6.26 -6.52
CA ALA A 306 -5.29 -5.02 -6.60
C ALA A 306 -4.49 -3.94 -7.32
N ALA A 307 -5.19 -3.00 -7.95
CA ALA A 307 -4.61 -1.80 -8.55
C ALA A 307 -5.65 -0.69 -8.60
N SER A 308 -5.21 0.55 -8.87
CA SER A 308 -6.15 1.62 -9.25
C SER A 308 -6.98 1.17 -10.44
N ALA A 309 -8.31 1.36 -10.37
CA ALA A 309 -9.23 1.02 -11.46
C ALA A 309 -8.87 1.73 -12.77
N SER A 310 -8.26 2.92 -12.69
CA SER A 310 -7.86 3.76 -13.83
C SER A 310 -6.48 3.42 -14.40
N LEU A 311 -5.68 2.58 -13.73
CA LEU A 311 -4.36 2.16 -14.21
C LEU A 311 -4.51 1.29 -15.47
N PRO A 312 -3.71 1.48 -16.54
CA PRO A 312 -3.70 0.58 -17.70
C PRO A 312 -3.56 -0.89 -17.33
N GLY A 313 -4.27 -1.78 -18.04
CA GLY A 313 -4.39 -3.20 -17.71
C GLY A 313 -3.21 -4.07 -18.13
N GLU A 314 -2.46 -3.68 -19.17
CA GLU A 314 -1.51 -4.53 -19.90
C GLU A 314 -0.52 -5.29 -19.00
N GLY A 315 0.12 -4.60 -18.06
CA GLY A 315 1.08 -5.23 -17.15
C GLY A 315 0.43 -6.23 -16.19
N LEU A 316 -0.77 -5.92 -15.67
CA LEU A 316 -1.50 -6.84 -14.78
C LEU A 316 -2.06 -8.04 -15.56
N ASP A 317 -2.59 -7.79 -16.75
CA ASP A 317 -3.12 -8.83 -17.63
C ASP A 317 -2.00 -9.79 -18.07
N ARG A 318 -0.78 -9.26 -18.31
CA ARG A 318 0.41 -10.07 -18.62
C ARG A 318 0.79 -10.98 -17.46
N VAL A 319 0.85 -10.46 -16.23
CA VAL A 319 1.15 -11.26 -15.03
C VAL A 319 0.08 -12.34 -14.82
N GLN A 320 -1.19 -11.98 -14.96
CA GLN A 320 -2.31 -12.92 -14.82
C GLN A 320 -2.25 -14.03 -15.87
N ALA A 321 -1.95 -13.71 -17.13
CA ALA A 321 -1.79 -14.70 -18.19
C ALA A 321 -0.61 -15.66 -17.93
N MET A 322 0.55 -15.13 -17.49
CA MET A 322 1.73 -15.95 -17.15
C MET A 322 1.50 -16.86 -15.94
N LEU A 323 0.70 -16.42 -14.97
CA LEU A 323 0.28 -17.27 -13.86
C LEU A 323 -0.69 -18.36 -14.33
N GLY A 324 -1.67 -18.01 -15.17
CA GLY A 324 -2.67 -18.94 -15.67
C GLY A 324 -2.08 -20.16 -16.42
N THR A 325 -0.91 -20.03 -17.03
CA THR A 325 -0.23 -21.17 -17.70
C THR A 325 0.51 -22.10 -16.73
N ARG A 326 0.71 -21.70 -15.48
CA ARG A 326 1.46 -22.46 -14.45
C ARG A 326 0.57 -23.00 -13.33
N VAL A 327 -0.53 -22.31 -13.06
CA VAL A 327 -1.51 -22.70 -12.02
C VAL A 327 -2.12 -24.05 -12.41
N GLY A 328 -1.80 -25.09 -11.62
CA GLY A 328 -2.17 -26.49 -11.89
C GLY A 328 -1.00 -27.41 -12.21
N ALA A 329 0.12 -26.87 -12.72
CA ALA A 329 1.37 -27.62 -12.87
C ALA A 329 2.23 -27.56 -11.60
N VAL A 330 2.08 -26.49 -10.81
CA VAL A 330 2.80 -26.31 -9.54
C VAL A 330 1.97 -26.89 -8.39
N PRO A 331 2.52 -27.84 -7.61
CA PRO A 331 1.82 -28.40 -6.46
C PRO A 331 1.35 -27.33 -5.47
N GLY A 332 0.12 -27.47 -4.99
CA GLY A 332 -0.47 -26.55 -4.03
C GLY A 332 -0.99 -25.24 -4.62
N TYR A 333 -1.11 -25.13 -5.95
CA TYR A 333 -1.78 -24.02 -6.62
C TYR A 333 -2.93 -24.53 -7.49
N ARG A 334 -4.05 -23.79 -7.50
CA ARG A 334 -5.19 -24.06 -8.39
C ARG A 334 -5.85 -22.76 -8.83
N LEU A 335 -6.65 -22.83 -9.89
CA LEU A 335 -7.41 -21.66 -10.35
C LEU A 335 -8.44 -21.28 -9.27
N PRO A 336 -8.75 -19.98 -9.12
CA PRO A 336 -9.82 -19.54 -8.23
C PRO A 336 -11.15 -20.18 -8.65
N GLY A 337 -11.94 -20.61 -7.66
CA GLY A 337 -13.30 -21.16 -7.89
C GLY A 337 -14.32 -20.13 -8.35
#